data_AF-A0AAD7JDI1-F1
#
_entry.id   AF-A0AAD7JDI1-F1
#
_cell.length_a   1.000
_cell.length_b   1.000
_cell.length_c   1.000
_cell.angle_alpha   90.00
_cell.angle_beta   90.00
_cell.angle_gamma   90.00
#
_symmetry.space_group_name_H-M   'P 1'
#
loop_
_entity.id
_entity.type
_entity.pdbx_description
1 polymer ?
#
loop_
_entity_poly.entity_id
_entity_poly.type
_entity_poly.pdbx_seq_one_letter_code
_entity_poly.pdbx_strand_id
1 'polypeptide(L)'
;MPHENFLPLPQDAIRDPVQWNSAWEVLLRGELAFPAGPVIAFDTKLGEIETRHDVDERLVAYQELVAGTCAVQRSITAEALQHFTFDDFEAKWMNAGADVRGKHILNAMADVCSTAANLNKARVYCAPELRLSRLRLDGKVFLNLLKSVMHDDASFIPSRPIYVSHAGWDMWAAGQRTRNSSEAMKAALAEILILRTKLICHVVQFTMRSFFGEDPPVLFVQKEHKSSEKAKNPRRSQQRAELIQTFGPDAAKIRAADEKAGSKARISQRVAHCSYLGCAKSADDDSVKFPRCKRCFDKLQRQVVYCSRACQMADWKLRHRAVCGKPLDFETASQVFEHPVSAPSSHSRIGPPVDGYKRSLALALQVTELNLHPTVDYCLYDCDGELLRYDSGAESYAQVVFRRRRELAMTTGHPGAVALMAHFLCSVFLSMAAGKRRGITSNMIVAQFAREYVMDDVRELVLEAQQLQDADPLHRPPLLSEASPELWGTIIQAIDFSNIVVTLD
;
A
#
# COMPACT_ATOMS: atom_id res chain seq x y z
N MET A 1 14.02 4.00 -41.21
CA MET A 1 13.07 3.87 -40.08
C MET A 1 13.59 4.72 -38.92
N PRO A 2 13.03 5.92 -38.64
CA PRO A 2 13.67 6.90 -37.74
C PRO A 2 12.85 7.34 -36.50
N HIS A 3 11.82 6.61 -36.06
CA HIS A 3 10.91 7.09 -34.99
C HIS A 3 11.19 6.52 -33.58
N GLU A 4 12.33 5.87 -33.39
CA GLU A 4 12.62 4.99 -32.24
C GLU A 4 12.90 5.69 -30.90
N ASN A 5 13.09 7.02 -30.88
CA ASN A 5 13.59 7.71 -29.68
C ASN A 5 12.53 8.48 -28.87
N PHE A 6 11.26 8.49 -29.27
CA PHE A 6 10.23 9.27 -28.57
C PHE A 6 9.24 8.41 -27.81
N LEU A 7 9.32 8.49 -26.49
CA LEU A 7 8.33 7.90 -25.61
C LEU A 7 6.96 8.60 -25.78
N PRO A 8 5.83 7.87 -25.70
CA PRO A 8 4.50 8.45 -25.67
C PRO A 8 4.36 9.47 -24.53
N LEU A 9 3.64 10.57 -24.76
CA LEU A 9 3.57 11.65 -23.77
C LEU A 9 2.54 11.32 -22.67
N PRO A 10 2.78 11.77 -21.43
CA PRO A 10 1.83 11.55 -20.32
C PRO A 10 0.43 12.10 -20.59
N GLN A 11 0.30 13.25 -21.25
CA GLN A 11 -1.01 13.86 -21.53
C GLN A 11 -1.82 13.08 -22.59
N ASP A 12 -1.17 12.31 -23.45
CA ASP A 12 -1.87 11.48 -24.43
C ASP A 12 -2.60 10.32 -23.75
N ALA A 13 -2.12 9.87 -22.59
CA ALA A 13 -2.74 8.82 -21.81
C ALA A 13 -4.16 9.19 -21.35
N ILE A 14 -4.41 10.47 -21.02
CA ILE A 14 -5.75 10.95 -20.64
C ILE A 14 -6.61 11.17 -21.89
N ARG A 15 -6.03 11.74 -22.95
CA ARG A 15 -6.76 12.13 -24.17
C ARG A 15 -7.25 10.92 -24.98
N ASP A 16 -6.37 9.94 -25.19
CA ASP A 16 -6.66 8.71 -25.93
C ASP A 16 -5.82 7.57 -25.35
N PRO A 17 -6.29 6.92 -24.26
CA PRO A 17 -5.54 5.85 -23.60
C PRO A 17 -5.27 4.67 -24.53
N VAL A 18 -6.18 4.36 -25.46
CA VAL A 18 -6.05 3.23 -26.40
C VAL A 18 -4.91 3.48 -27.38
N GLN A 19 -4.88 4.66 -28.02
CA GLN A 19 -3.80 5.02 -28.94
C GLN A 19 -2.47 5.16 -28.21
N TRP A 20 -2.46 5.82 -27.05
CA TRP A 20 -1.27 5.95 -26.19
C TRP A 20 -0.68 4.59 -25.81
N ASN A 21 -1.52 3.66 -25.36
CA ASN A 21 -1.09 2.32 -25.00
C ASN A 21 -0.63 1.51 -26.23
N SER A 22 -1.29 1.69 -27.37
CA SER A 22 -0.88 1.04 -28.63
C SER A 22 0.54 1.46 -29.05
N ALA A 23 0.87 2.74 -28.90
CA ALA A 23 2.23 3.23 -29.15
C ALA A 23 3.25 2.59 -28.19
N TRP A 24 2.92 2.46 -26.91
CA TRP A 24 3.74 1.72 -25.95
C TRP A 24 3.90 0.24 -26.34
N GLU A 25 2.83 -0.47 -26.69
CA GLU A 25 2.92 -1.89 -27.09
C GLU A 25 3.74 -2.08 -28.36
N VAL A 26 3.77 -1.12 -29.29
CA VAL A 26 4.71 -1.16 -30.44
C VAL A 26 6.15 -1.03 -29.97
N LEU A 27 6.46 -0.04 -29.12
CA LEU A 27 7.81 0.16 -28.57
C LEU A 27 8.31 -1.05 -27.78
N LEU A 28 7.42 -1.70 -27.02
CA LEU A 28 7.75 -2.85 -26.18
C LEU A 28 7.79 -4.19 -26.94
N ARG A 29 7.39 -4.24 -28.22
CA ARG A 29 7.41 -5.46 -29.07
C ARG A 29 8.65 -5.61 -29.95
N GLY A 30 9.34 -4.52 -30.28
CA GLY A 30 10.44 -4.51 -31.28
C GLY A 30 11.83 -4.88 -30.75
N GLU A 31 12.89 -4.65 -31.53
CA GLU A 31 14.31 -4.78 -31.13
C GLU A 31 14.71 -3.83 -29.98
N LEU A 32 13.88 -2.82 -29.71
CA LEU A 32 13.92 -1.96 -28.52
C LEU A 32 13.36 -2.62 -27.26
N ALA A 33 12.76 -3.81 -27.39
CA ALA A 33 12.45 -4.65 -26.25
C ALA A 33 13.73 -4.93 -25.45
N PHE A 34 13.51 -5.33 -24.21
CA PHE A 34 14.58 -5.63 -23.28
C PHE A 34 15.72 -6.44 -23.95
N PRO A 35 17.00 -5.98 -23.93
CA PRO A 35 17.57 -4.94 -23.07
C PRO A 35 17.79 -3.55 -23.71
N ALA A 36 17.51 -3.33 -25.00
CA ALA A 36 17.94 -2.12 -25.70
C ALA A 36 17.29 -0.82 -25.15
N GLY A 37 15.97 -0.83 -24.92
CA GLY A 37 15.27 0.29 -24.26
C GLY A 37 15.85 0.65 -22.89
N PRO A 38 16.01 -0.33 -21.97
CA PRO A 38 16.68 -0.12 -20.69
C PRO A 38 18.08 0.49 -20.78
N VAL A 39 18.91 0.08 -21.74
CA VAL A 39 20.27 0.62 -21.91
C VAL A 39 20.24 2.11 -22.26
N ILE A 40 19.48 2.51 -23.27
CA ILE A 40 19.41 3.92 -23.70
C ILE A 40 18.88 4.81 -22.56
N ALA A 41 17.82 4.35 -21.89
CA ALA A 41 17.21 5.09 -20.80
C ALA A 41 18.12 5.15 -19.56
N PHE A 42 18.94 4.13 -19.34
CA PHE A 42 19.97 4.11 -18.32
C PHE A 42 21.11 5.08 -18.60
N ASP A 43 21.70 5.07 -19.78
CA ASP A 43 22.80 5.99 -20.15
C ASP A 43 22.34 7.45 -20.07
N THR A 44 21.12 7.69 -20.53
CA THR A 44 20.40 8.96 -20.39
C THR A 44 20.30 9.41 -18.93
N LYS A 45 20.00 8.48 -18.01
CA LYS A 45 19.86 8.76 -16.59
C LYS A 45 21.21 8.92 -15.89
N LEU A 46 22.20 8.12 -16.26
CA LEU A 46 23.56 8.21 -15.76
C LEU A 46 24.16 9.58 -16.10
N GLY A 47 24.06 10.01 -17.37
CA GLY A 47 24.52 11.32 -17.79
C GLY A 47 23.81 12.48 -17.07
N GLU A 48 22.53 12.34 -16.70
CA GLU A 48 21.84 13.32 -15.85
C GLU A 48 22.37 13.42 -14.42
N ILE A 49 22.88 12.33 -13.88
CA ILE A 49 23.43 12.28 -12.53
C ILE A 49 24.86 12.80 -12.57
N GLU A 50 25.67 12.39 -13.54
CA GLU A 50 27.07 12.84 -13.69
C GLU A 50 27.18 14.33 -14.00
N THR A 51 26.25 14.89 -14.78
CA THR A 51 26.24 16.33 -15.12
C THR A 51 25.69 17.23 -14.03
N ARG A 52 25.00 16.68 -13.01
CA ARG A 52 24.46 17.46 -11.90
C ARG A 52 25.39 17.37 -10.71
N HIS A 53 25.87 18.51 -10.23
CA HIS A 53 26.73 18.59 -9.05
C HIS A 53 26.01 18.29 -7.71
N ASP A 54 24.72 17.94 -7.73
CA ASP A 54 23.92 17.74 -6.52
C ASP A 54 23.50 16.26 -6.35
N VAL A 55 24.46 15.45 -5.90
CA VAL A 55 24.22 14.04 -5.55
C VAL A 55 23.29 13.94 -4.33
N ASP A 56 23.34 14.89 -3.38
CA ASP A 56 22.47 14.89 -2.19
C ASP A 56 20.99 15.02 -2.57
N GLU A 57 20.64 16.00 -3.41
CA GLU A 57 19.25 16.20 -3.87
C GLU A 57 18.69 14.93 -4.55
N ARG A 58 19.52 14.22 -5.31
CA ARG A 58 19.14 12.96 -5.95
C ARG A 58 18.92 11.84 -4.94
N LEU A 59 19.80 11.71 -3.95
CA LEU A 59 19.68 10.71 -2.90
C LEU A 59 18.47 10.98 -1.99
N VAL A 60 18.13 12.24 -1.74
CA VAL A 60 16.86 12.63 -1.09
C VAL A 60 15.67 12.13 -1.90
N ALA A 61 15.61 12.48 -3.18
CA ALA A 61 14.50 12.09 -4.04
C ALA A 61 14.39 10.56 -4.14
N TYR A 62 15.53 9.85 -4.18
CA TYR A 62 15.57 8.40 -4.13
C TYR A 62 15.02 7.85 -2.82
N GLN A 63 15.46 8.34 -1.66
CA GLN A 63 14.93 7.93 -0.36
C GLN A 63 13.40 8.13 -0.25
N GLU A 64 12.89 9.23 -0.80
CA GLU A 64 11.46 9.53 -0.85
C GLU A 64 10.71 8.59 -1.80
N LEU A 65 11.32 8.21 -2.93
CA LEU A 65 10.79 7.16 -3.79
C LEU A 65 10.72 5.81 -3.08
N VAL A 66 11.76 5.42 -2.33
CA VAL A 66 11.77 4.16 -1.56
C VAL A 66 10.66 4.19 -0.50
N ALA A 67 10.63 5.21 0.35
CA ALA A 67 9.64 5.33 1.42
C ALA A 67 8.20 5.38 0.87
N GLY A 68 7.98 6.15 -0.20
CA GLY A 68 6.68 6.21 -0.87
C GLY A 68 6.27 4.88 -1.49
N THR A 69 7.21 4.11 -2.03
CA THR A 69 6.91 2.78 -2.59
C THR A 69 6.53 1.79 -1.50
N CYS A 70 7.24 1.79 -0.36
CA CYS A 70 6.87 0.97 0.81
C CYS A 70 5.46 1.31 1.31
N ALA A 71 5.13 2.59 1.41
CA ALA A 71 3.80 3.03 1.84
C ALA A 71 2.70 2.55 0.88
N VAL A 72 2.95 2.62 -0.43
CA VAL A 72 2.02 2.12 -1.45
C VAL A 72 1.86 0.60 -1.36
N GLN A 73 2.95 -0.16 -1.17
CA GLN A 73 2.87 -1.61 -1.01
C GLN A 73 2.08 -2.03 0.24
N ARG A 74 2.25 -1.32 1.35
CA ARG A 74 1.39 -1.51 2.53
C ARG A 74 -0.09 -1.23 2.18
N SER A 75 -0.38 -0.12 1.49
CA SER A 75 -1.74 0.22 1.07
C SER A 75 -2.37 -0.87 0.19
N ILE A 76 -1.61 -1.35 -0.80
CA ILE A 76 -2.03 -2.46 -1.67
C ILE A 76 -2.30 -3.70 -0.85
N THR A 77 -1.42 -4.02 0.11
CA THR A 77 -1.61 -5.19 0.97
C THR A 77 -2.91 -5.07 1.76
N ALA A 78 -3.15 -3.93 2.44
CA ALA A 78 -4.37 -3.71 3.20
C ALA A 78 -5.64 -3.79 2.33
N GLU A 79 -5.67 -3.07 1.21
CA GLU A 79 -6.82 -3.05 0.29
C GLU A 79 -7.06 -4.44 -0.35
N ALA A 80 -6.01 -5.12 -0.80
CA ALA A 80 -6.15 -6.44 -1.40
C ALA A 80 -6.60 -7.49 -0.36
N LEU A 81 -6.12 -7.42 0.89
CA LEU A 81 -6.61 -8.29 1.97
C LEU A 81 -8.11 -8.10 2.19
N GLN A 82 -8.59 -6.85 2.22
CA GLN A 82 -10.00 -6.54 2.34
C GLN A 82 -10.80 -7.12 1.16
N HIS A 83 -10.40 -6.83 -0.08
CA HIS A 83 -11.13 -7.28 -1.25
C HIS A 83 -11.07 -8.80 -1.49
N PHE A 84 -9.97 -9.47 -1.15
CA PHE A 84 -9.92 -10.94 -1.18
C PHE A 84 -10.84 -11.55 -0.12
N THR A 85 -10.97 -10.93 1.05
CA THR A 85 -11.72 -11.49 2.17
C THR A 85 -13.22 -11.26 2.05
N PHE A 86 -13.64 -10.05 1.65
CA PHE A 86 -15.04 -9.64 1.70
C PHE A 86 -15.68 -9.56 0.32
N ASP A 87 -14.91 -9.22 -0.71
CA ASP A 87 -15.45 -8.99 -2.05
C ASP A 87 -15.25 -10.15 -3.01
N ASP A 88 -14.61 -11.25 -2.58
CA ASP A 88 -14.26 -12.39 -3.43
C ASP A 88 -13.54 -11.93 -4.72
N PHE A 89 -12.61 -10.97 -4.56
CA PHE A 89 -11.95 -10.32 -5.68
C PHE A 89 -11.30 -11.30 -6.65
N GLU A 90 -10.64 -12.34 -6.13
CA GLU A 90 -9.96 -13.33 -6.95
C GLU A 90 -10.94 -14.04 -7.90
N ALA A 91 -12.07 -14.53 -7.39
CA ALA A 91 -13.07 -15.19 -8.24
C ALA A 91 -13.75 -14.21 -9.20
N LYS A 92 -14.16 -13.01 -8.72
CA LYS A 92 -14.78 -11.99 -9.57
C LYS A 92 -13.85 -11.57 -10.72
N TRP A 93 -12.56 -11.37 -10.44
CA TRP A 93 -11.56 -11.01 -11.44
C TRP A 93 -11.30 -12.13 -12.45
N MET A 94 -11.23 -13.38 -11.97
CA MET A 94 -11.06 -14.56 -12.83
C MET A 94 -12.27 -14.77 -13.75
N ASN A 95 -13.48 -14.52 -13.25
CA ASN A 95 -14.73 -14.63 -14.00
C ASN A 95 -14.99 -13.45 -14.96
N ALA A 96 -14.29 -12.32 -14.79
CA ALA A 96 -14.41 -11.19 -15.69
C ALA A 96 -13.96 -11.56 -17.12
N GLY A 97 -14.55 -10.94 -18.14
CA GLY A 97 -14.08 -11.09 -19.53
C GLY A 97 -12.72 -10.40 -19.74
N ALA A 98 -11.96 -10.84 -20.75
CA ALA A 98 -10.68 -10.21 -21.10
C ALA A 98 -10.81 -8.72 -21.44
N ASP A 99 -11.94 -8.31 -22.05
CA ASP A 99 -12.20 -6.90 -22.35
C ASP A 99 -12.49 -6.07 -21.10
N VAL A 100 -13.21 -6.63 -20.12
CA VAL A 100 -13.47 -5.98 -18.83
C VAL A 100 -12.16 -5.77 -18.09
N ARG A 101 -11.35 -6.83 -17.94
CA ARG A 101 -10.00 -6.71 -17.34
C ARG A 101 -9.15 -5.69 -18.09
N GLY A 102 -9.15 -5.78 -19.42
CA GLY A 102 -8.39 -4.88 -20.29
C GLY A 102 -8.74 -3.42 -20.08
N LYS A 103 -10.04 -3.09 -19.93
CA LYS A 103 -10.51 -1.73 -19.63
C LYS A 103 -9.92 -1.20 -18.31
N HIS A 104 -10.03 -1.95 -17.22
CA HIS A 104 -9.54 -1.51 -15.91
C HIS A 104 -8.02 -1.37 -15.88
N ILE A 105 -7.28 -2.32 -16.48
CA ILE A 105 -5.82 -2.26 -16.58
C ILE A 105 -5.38 -1.05 -17.42
N LEU A 106 -6.06 -0.80 -18.55
CA LEU A 106 -5.74 0.33 -19.43
C LEU A 106 -5.94 1.67 -18.73
N ASN A 107 -7.09 1.85 -18.08
CA ASN A 107 -7.39 3.07 -17.31
C ASN A 107 -6.35 3.28 -16.20
N ALA A 108 -6.04 2.23 -15.44
CA ALA A 108 -5.01 2.29 -14.40
C ALA A 108 -3.63 2.71 -14.94
N MET A 109 -3.18 2.12 -16.05
CA MET A 109 -1.92 2.51 -16.68
C MET A 109 -1.94 3.96 -17.15
N ALA A 110 -3.04 4.39 -17.77
CA ALA A 110 -3.19 5.74 -18.28
C ALA A 110 -3.18 6.79 -17.15
N ASP A 111 -3.96 6.56 -16.10
CA ASP A 111 -4.06 7.46 -14.95
C ASP A 111 -2.70 7.63 -14.26
N VAL A 112 -2.04 6.51 -13.92
CA VAL A 112 -0.74 6.53 -13.25
C VAL A 112 0.35 7.20 -14.10
N CYS A 113 0.42 6.86 -15.39
CA CYS A 113 1.42 7.44 -16.29
C CYS A 113 1.16 8.92 -16.59
N SER A 114 -0.11 9.35 -16.59
CA SER A 114 -0.46 10.76 -16.81
C SER A 114 -0.07 11.66 -15.64
N THR A 115 -0.07 11.11 -14.41
CA THR A 115 0.14 11.90 -13.19
C THR A 115 1.62 12.30 -13.01
N ALA A 116 2.55 11.43 -13.41
CA ALA A 116 3.97 11.70 -13.22
C ALA A 116 4.82 11.28 -14.43
N ALA A 117 5.57 12.23 -14.98
CA ALA A 117 6.37 12.02 -16.18
C ALA A 117 7.48 10.96 -15.99
N ASN A 118 8.05 10.85 -14.78
CA ASN A 118 9.01 9.81 -14.44
C ASN A 118 8.38 8.41 -14.40
N LEU A 119 7.12 8.28 -13.94
CA LEU A 119 6.38 7.01 -13.98
C LEU A 119 6.06 6.60 -15.42
N ASN A 120 5.61 7.53 -16.28
CA ASN A 120 5.45 7.25 -17.71
C ASN A 120 6.75 6.77 -18.35
N LYS A 121 7.88 7.43 -18.05
CA LYS A 121 9.21 7.00 -18.54
C LYS A 121 9.60 5.63 -17.99
N ALA A 122 9.27 5.32 -16.73
CA ALA A 122 9.61 4.06 -16.09
C ALA A 122 8.98 2.84 -16.80
N ARG A 123 7.91 3.04 -17.58
CA ARG A 123 7.25 2.00 -18.34
C ARG A 123 8.17 1.24 -19.31
N VAL A 124 9.23 1.88 -19.81
CA VAL A 124 10.26 1.22 -20.65
C VAL A 124 10.94 0.05 -19.93
N TYR A 125 10.99 0.09 -18.59
CA TYR A 125 11.59 -0.95 -17.76
C TYR A 125 10.59 -2.01 -17.28
N CYS A 126 9.30 -1.81 -17.56
CA CYS A 126 8.21 -2.68 -17.12
C CYS A 126 7.63 -3.52 -18.26
N ALA A 127 8.35 -3.68 -19.37
CA ALA A 127 7.88 -4.44 -20.54
C ALA A 127 7.39 -5.86 -20.21
N PRO A 128 8.05 -6.61 -19.31
CA PRO A 128 7.58 -7.94 -18.97
C PRO A 128 6.30 -7.94 -18.13
N GLU A 129 6.12 -6.96 -17.25
CA GLU A 129 5.03 -6.94 -16.26
C GLU A 129 3.79 -6.17 -16.76
N LEU A 130 3.99 -5.04 -17.45
CA LEU A 130 2.96 -4.04 -17.76
C LEU A 130 2.60 -3.96 -19.25
N ARG A 131 2.38 -5.13 -19.85
CA ARG A 131 1.77 -5.26 -21.19
C ARG A 131 0.29 -5.58 -21.06
N LEU A 132 -0.54 -4.72 -21.62
CA LEU A 132 -2.00 -4.89 -21.62
C LEU A 132 -2.39 -6.21 -22.25
N SER A 133 -1.73 -6.54 -23.37
CA SER A 133 -1.92 -7.79 -24.09
C SER A 133 -1.68 -9.04 -23.25
N ARG A 134 -0.82 -8.97 -22.23
CA ARG A 134 -0.50 -10.08 -21.32
C ARG A 134 -1.41 -10.08 -20.09
N LEU A 135 -1.57 -8.92 -19.44
CA LEU A 135 -2.31 -8.80 -18.17
C LEU A 135 -3.81 -9.14 -18.29
N ARG A 136 -4.42 -8.91 -19.47
CA ARG A 136 -5.87 -9.08 -19.65
C ARG A 136 -6.34 -10.51 -19.93
N LEU A 137 -5.44 -11.43 -20.33
CA LEU A 137 -5.83 -12.70 -20.94
C LEU A 137 -6.58 -13.64 -19.99
N ASP A 138 -5.90 -14.16 -18.97
CA ASP A 138 -6.42 -15.23 -18.10
C ASP A 138 -6.74 -14.76 -16.66
N GLY A 139 -6.53 -13.47 -16.36
CA GLY A 139 -6.67 -12.90 -15.02
C GLY A 139 -5.54 -13.28 -14.05
N LYS A 140 -4.99 -14.50 -14.14
CA LYS A 140 -3.92 -15.03 -13.28
C LYS A 140 -2.66 -14.20 -13.34
N VAL A 141 -2.27 -13.71 -14.52
CA VAL A 141 -1.06 -12.88 -14.65
C VAL A 141 -1.15 -11.63 -13.77
N PHE A 142 -2.30 -10.95 -13.75
CA PHE A 142 -2.52 -9.79 -12.90
C PHE A 142 -2.52 -10.16 -11.42
N LEU A 143 -3.23 -11.24 -11.04
CA LEU A 143 -3.28 -11.69 -9.63
C LEU A 143 -1.90 -12.08 -9.09
N ASN A 144 -1.08 -12.75 -9.89
CA ASN A 144 0.29 -13.08 -9.53
C ASN A 144 1.14 -11.82 -9.35
N LEU A 145 0.95 -10.81 -10.22
CA LEU A 145 1.65 -9.53 -10.09
C LEU A 145 1.21 -8.79 -8.82
N LEU A 146 -0.10 -8.75 -8.53
CA LEU A 146 -0.64 -8.19 -7.29
C LEU A 146 -0.04 -8.87 -6.06
N LYS A 147 -0.13 -10.20 -5.99
CA LYS A 147 0.43 -11.00 -4.87
C LYS A 147 1.94 -10.80 -4.74
N SER A 148 2.67 -10.55 -5.83
CA SER A 148 4.13 -10.31 -5.79
C SER A 148 4.56 -8.95 -5.20
N VAL A 149 3.64 -7.98 -5.06
CA VAL A 149 3.92 -6.68 -4.46
C VAL A 149 3.28 -6.50 -3.08
N MET A 150 2.52 -7.50 -2.62
CA MET A 150 1.93 -7.55 -1.29
C MET A 150 2.98 -8.01 -0.26
N HIS A 151 2.85 -7.51 0.96
CA HIS A 151 3.59 -7.99 2.13
C HIS A 151 2.74 -9.01 2.89
N ASP A 152 3.40 -9.81 3.75
CA ASP A 152 2.69 -10.74 4.63
C ASP A 152 1.92 -10.02 5.76
N ASP A 153 2.28 -8.77 6.05
CA ASP A 153 1.72 -7.96 7.12
C ASP A 153 1.44 -6.52 6.66
N ALA A 154 0.18 -6.09 6.77
CA ALA A 154 -0.28 -4.74 6.43
C ALA A 154 -0.22 -3.76 7.63
N SER A 155 0.11 -4.23 8.82
CA SER A 155 0.08 -3.45 10.06
C SER A 155 1.22 -2.43 10.15
N PHE A 156 2.29 -2.61 9.40
CA PHE A 156 3.42 -1.69 9.36
C PHE A 156 3.83 -1.31 7.93
N ILE A 157 4.51 -0.17 7.80
CA ILE A 157 5.17 0.21 6.55
C ILE A 157 6.51 -0.53 6.51
N PRO A 158 6.77 -1.34 5.47
CA PRO A 158 7.99 -2.11 5.38
C PRO A 158 9.21 -1.19 5.24
N SER A 159 10.34 -1.57 5.83
CA SER A 159 11.60 -0.80 5.74
C SER A 159 12.25 -0.87 4.36
N ARG A 160 11.87 -1.85 3.55
CA ARG A 160 12.35 -2.04 2.18
C ARG A 160 11.20 -2.43 1.27
N PRO A 161 11.18 -1.92 0.03
CA PRO A 161 10.18 -2.31 -0.93
C PRO A 161 10.45 -3.72 -1.43
N ILE A 162 9.38 -4.46 -1.74
CA ILE A 162 9.50 -5.71 -2.51
C ILE A 162 9.74 -5.32 -3.97
N TYR A 163 10.89 -5.73 -4.52
CA TYR A 163 11.19 -5.53 -5.92
C TYR A 163 10.62 -6.70 -6.74
N VAL A 164 9.88 -6.38 -7.80
CA VAL A 164 9.34 -7.40 -8.70
C VAL A 164 10.48 -8.00 -9.53
N SER A 165 10.85 -9.25 -9.29
CA SER A 165 11.94 -9.93 -9.99
C SER A 165 11.60 -10.17 -11.46
N HIS A 166 12.60 -10.05 -12.34
CA HIS A 166 12.47 -10.46 -13.73
C HIS A 166 13.85 -10.86 -14.27
N ALA A 167 13.98 -12.10 -14.74
CA ALA A 167 15.26 -12.69 -15.14
C ALA A 167 16.07 -11.80 -16.10
N GLY A 168 15.41 -11.23 -17.11
CA GLY A 168 16.08 -10.29 -18.02
C GLY A 168 16.62 -9.06 -17.30
N TRP A 169 15.77 -8.40 -16.50
CA TRP A 169 16.11 -7.18 -15.78
C TRP A 169 17.25 -7.43 -14.79
N ASP A 170 17.15 -8.51 -14.02
CA ASP A 170 18.12 -8.88 -13.00
C ASP A 170 19.47 -9.20 -13.62
N MET A 171 19.50 -9.92 -14.75
CA MET A 171 20.72 -10.20 -15.51
C MET A 171 21.38 -8.92 -16.04
N TRP A 172 20.61 -8.01 -16.63
CA TRP A 172 21.14 -6.73 -17.12
C TRP A 172 21.66 -5.86 -15.98
N ALA A 173 20.88 -5.70 -14.91
CA ALA A 173 21.26 -4.90 -13.75
C ALA A 173 22.52 -5.45 -13.08
N ALA A 174 22.66 -6.78 -12.98
CA ALA A 174 23.88 -7.43 -12.52
C ALA A 174 25.06 -7.12 -13.45
N GLY A 175 24.88 -7.24 -14.77
CA GLY A 175 25.89 -6.88 -15.76
C GLY A 175 26.36 -5.43 -15.63
N GLN A 176 25.44 -4.49 -15.41
CA GLN A 176 25.78 -3.09 -15.15
C GLN A 176 26.63 -2.94 -13.87
N ARG A 177 26.22 -3.55 -12.76
CA ARG A 177 26.98 -3.50 -11.49
C ARG A 177 28.41 -4.05 -11.61
N THR A 178 28.65 -5.04 -12.50
CA THR A 178 29.99 -5.59 -12.71
C THR A 178 30.90 -4.69 -13.55
N ARG A 179 30.35 -3.87 -14.45
CA ARG A 179 31.13 -3.08 -15.41
C ARG A 179 31.72 -1.81 -14.81
N ASN A 180 31.02 -1.19 -13.87
CA ASN A 180 31.42 0.08 -13.28
C ASN A 180 30.75 0.26 -11.90
N SER A 181 31.51 0.72 -10.92
CA SER A 181 31.10 0.80 -9.52
C SER A 181 30.94 2.23 -9.00
N SER A 182 30.83 3.22 -9.91
CA SER A 182 30.65 4.62 -9.49
C SER A 182 29.36 4.81 -8.69
N GLU A 183 29.39 5.71 -7.71
CA GLU A 183 28.19 6.04 -6.90
C GLU A 183 27.05 6.59 -7.76
N ALA A 184 27.37 7.34 -8.81
CA ALA A 184 26.40 7.83 -9.78
C ALA A 184 25.66 6.67 -10.48
N MET A 185 26.40 5.61 -10.84
CA MET A 185 25.85 4.43 -11.47
C MET A 185 24.95 3.62 -10.54
N LYS A 186 25.39 3.42 -9.29
CA LYS A 186 24.58 2.78 -8.25
C LYS A 186 23.28 3.53 -8.02
N ALA A 187 23.35 4.87 -7.89
CA ALA A 187 22.19 5.74 -7.76
C ALA A 187 21.25 5.66 -8.97
N ALA A 188 21.79 5.68 -10.18
CA ALA A 188 21.00 5.56 -11.41
C ALA A 188 20.22 4.23 -11.47
N LEU A 189 20.90 3.11 -11.23
CA LEU A 189 20.28 1.78 -11.24
C LEU A 189 19.21 1.65 -10.16
N ALA A 190 19.51 2.15 -8.96
CA ALA A 190 18.58 2.10 -7.84
C ALA A 190 17.33 2.96 -8.08
N GLU A 191 17.50 4.17 -8.63
CA GLU A 191 16.39 5.05 -8.97
C GLU A 191 15.49 4.43 -10.05
N ILE A 192 16.08 3.81 -11.08
CA ILE A 192 15.30 3.12 -12.12
C ILE A 192 14.53 1.94 -11.53
N LEU A 193 15.20 1.11 -10.72
CA LEU A 193 14.59 -0.05 -10.09
C LEU A 193 13.41 0.35 -9.20
N ILE A 194 13.56 1.41 -8.39
CA ILE A 194 12.46 1.86 -7.52
C ILE A 194 11.32 2.50 -8.32
N LEU A 195 11.61 3.25 -9.40
CA LEU A 195 10.58 3.81 -10.28
C LEU A 195 9.79 2.72 -10.99
N ARG A 196 10.47 1.66 -11.46
CA ARG A 196 9.85 0.47 -12.02
C ARG A 196 8.89 -0.18 -11.03
N THR A 197 9.36 -0.47 -9.81
CA THR A 197 8.52 -1.06 -8.75
C THR A 197 7.34 -0.15 -8.40
N LYS A 198 7.57 1.16 -8.25
CA LYS A 198 6.53 2.13 -7.91
C LYS A 198 5.44 2.21 -8.98
N LEU A 199 5.82 2.20 -10.26
CA LEU A 199 4.86 2.15 -11.36
C LEU A 199 4.00 0.88 -11.29
N ILE A 200 4.63 -0.29 -11.12
CA ILE A 200 3.90 -1.57 -11.01
C ILE A 200 2.92 -1.53 -9.84
N CYS A 201 3.36 -1.07 -8.66
CA CYS A 201 2.51 -0.98 -7.48
C CYS A 201 1.28 -0.11 -7.75
N HIS A 202 1.46 1.10 -8.29
CA HIS A 202 0.33 1.97 -8.59
C HIS A 202 -0.59 1.40 -9.67
N VAL A 203 -0.08 0.79 -10.74
CA VAL A 203 -0.94 0.17 -11.76
C VAL A 203 -1.79 -0.95 -11.17
N VAL A 204 -1.21 -1.79 -10.31
CA VAL A 204 -1.94 -2.85 -9.60
C VAL A 204 -3.03 -2.26 -8.71
N GLN A 205 -2.70 -1.25 -7.88
CA GLN A 205 -3.66 -0.61 -6.98
C GLN A 205 -4.81 0.05 -7.74
N PHE A 206 -4.50 0.85 -8.77
CA PHE A 206 -5.49 1.53 -9.59
C PHE A 206 -6.37 0.55 -10.35
N THR A 207 -5.83 -0.59 -10.81
CA THR A 207 -6.63 -1.61 -11.51
C THR A 207 -7.67 -2.20 -10.56
N MET A 208 -7.27 -2.54 -9.33
CA MET A 208 -8.17 -3.09 -8.31
C MET A 208 -9.27 -2.10 -7.94
N ARG A 209 -8.90 -0.85 -7.59
CA ARG A 209 -9.86 0.21 -7.28
C ARG A 209 -10.82 0.49 -8.44
N SER A 210 -10.30 0.59 -9.67
CA SER A 210 -11.11 0.77 -10.86
C SER A 210 -12.10 -0.39 -11.07
N PHE A 211 -11.71 -1.63 -10.77
CA PHE A 211 -12.57 -2.81 -10.89
C PHE A 211 -13.75 -2.75 -9.92
N PHE A 212 -13.55 -2.19 -8.73
CA PHE A 212 -14.61 -1.98 -7.73
C PHE A 212 -15.34 -0.64 -7.87
N GLY A 213 -14.99 0.19 -8.86
CA GLY A 213 -15.62 1.50 -9.06
C GLY A 213 -15.20 2.54 -8.03
N GLU A 214 -14.06 2.33 -7.36
CA GLU A 214 -13.51 3.23 -6.36
C GLU A 214 -12.65 4.33 -7.00
N ASP A 215 -12.53 5.45 -6.30
CA ASP A 215 -11.68 6.55 -6.74
C ASP A 215 -10.20 6.15 -6.75
N PRO A 216 -9.44 6.62 -7.76
CA PRO A 216 -8.01 6.39 -7.80
C PRO A 216 -7.32 7.00 -6.58
N PRO A 217 -6.30 6.35 -6.02
CA PRO A 217 -5.57 6.87 -4.88
C PRO A 217 -4.77 8.11 -5.30
N VAL A 218 -4.68 9.08 -4.40
CA VAL A 218 -3.95 10.33 -4.66
C VAL A 218 -2.45 10.06 -4.78
N LEU A 219 -1.90 10.35 -5.96
CA LEU A 219 -0.46 10.23 -6.19
C LEU A 219 0.26 11.51 -5.76
N PHE A 220 0.99 11.42 -4.66
CA PHE A 220 1.81 12.53 -4.21
C PHE A 220 3.03 12.71 -5.12
N VAL A 221 3.03 13.81 -5.87
CA VAL A 221 4.17 14.23 -6.68
C VAL A 221 4.85 15.39 -5.97
N GLN A 222 6.10 15.17 -5.56
CA GLN A 222 6.87 16.21 -4.89
C GLN A 222 7.22 17.35 -5.85
N LYS A 223 7.27 18.56 -5.30
CA LYS A 223 7.76 19.72 -6.02
C LYS A 223 9.27 19.58 -6.14
N GLU A 224 9.74 19.21 -7.33
CA GLU A 224 11.14 19.39 -7.69
C GLU A 224 11.55 20.82 -7.33
N HIS A 225 12.67 20.95 -6.63
CA HIS A 225 13.21 22.27 -6.35
C HIS A 225 13.49 22.93 -7.69
N LYS A 226 13.15 24.23 -7.83
CA LYS A 226 13.62 25.02 -8.96
C LYS A 226 15.10 25.32 -8.73
N SER A 227 15.95 24.27 -8.69
CA SER A 227 17.40 24.42 -8.72
C SER A 227 17.69 25.30 -9.92
N SER A 228 18.30 26.45 -9.70
CA SER A 228 18.44 27.59 -10.61
C SER A 228 18.42 27.20 -12.11
N GLU A 229 17.22 27.08 -12.70
CA GLU A 229 17.00 26.79 -14.13
C GLU A 229 17.50 27.92 -15.04
N LYS A 230 18.11 28.97 -14.46
CA LYS A 230 18.76 30.05 -15.19
C LYS A 230 20.00 29.58 -15.96
N ALA A 231 20.60 28.44 -15.61
CA ALA A 231 21.65 27.84 -16.44
C ALA A 231 21.02 27.25 -17.72
N LYS A 232 21.50 27.69 -18.89
CA LYS A 232 21.13 27.10 -20.19
C LYS A 232 21.48 25.61 -20.16
N ASN A 233 20.51 24.74 -19.90
CA ASN A 233 20.73 23.30 -19.93
C ASN A 233 20.99 22.89 -21.40
N PRO A 234 22.23 22.53 -21.79
CA PRO A 234 22.57 22.21 -23.19
C PRO A 234 21.69 21.06 -23.74
N ARG A 235 21.23 20.18 -22.85
CA ARG A 235 20.37 19.06 -23.18
C ARG A 235 18.97 19.47 -23.66
N ARG A 236 18.43 20.61 -23.18
CA ARG A 236 17.15 21.12 -23.71
C ARG A 236 17.26 21.55 -25.17
N SER A 237 18.39 22.15 -25.54
CA SER A 237 18.65 22.53 -26.93
C SER A 237 18.82 21.29 -27.82
N GLN A 238 19.54 20.28 -27.34
CA GLN A 238 19.70 19.00 -28.03
C GLN A 238 18.36 18.27 -28.22
N GLN A 239 17.57 18.12 -27.15
CA GLN A 239 16.23 17.51 -27.21
C GLN A 239 15.31 18.24 -28.21
N ARG A 240 15.39 19.57 -28.26
CA ARG A 240 14.63 20.36 -29.24
C ARG A 240 15.11 20.09 -30.66
N ALA A 241 16.42 19.99 -30.89
CA ALA A 241 16.97 19.67 -32.21
C ALA A 241 16.54 18.27 -32.67
N GLU A 242 16.60 17.27 -31.77
CA GLU A 242 16.14 15.89 -32.03
C GLU A 242 14.64 15.84 -32.36
N LEU A 243 13.81 16.62 -31.64
CA LEU A 243 12.38 16.75 -31.93
C LEU A 243 12.14 17.34 -33.32
N ILE A 244 12.85 18.42 -33.68
CA ILE A 244 12.73 19.07 -35.00
C ILE A 244 13.19 18.12 -36.11
N GLN A 245 14.30 17.40 -35.90
CA GLN A 245 14.81 16.43 -36.85
C GLN A 245 13.81 15.30 -37.11
N THR A 246 13.06 14.88 -36.07
CA THR A 246 12.20 13.70 -36.15
C THR A 246 10.78 14.01 -36.62
N PHE A 247 10.21 15.13 -36.19
CA PHE A 247 8.81 15.48 -36.49
C PHE A 247 8.66 16.67 -37.44
N GLY A 248 9.76 17.34 -37.78
CA GLY A 248 9.73 18.64 -38.42
C GLY A 248 9.46 19.79 -37.42
N PRO A 249 9.71 21.04 -37.83
CA PRO A 249 9.67 22.20 -36.95
C PRO A 249 8.29 22.46 -36.33
N ASP A 250 7.22 22.32 -37.11
CA ASP A 250 5.86 22.64 -36.66
C ASP A 250 5.32 21.61 -35.66
N ALA A 251 5.43 20.31 -35.98
CA ALA A 251 4.99 19.26 -35.07
C ALA A 251 5.85 19.20 -33.79
N ALA A 252 7.16 19.47 -33.89
CA ALA A 252 8.02 19.62 -32.71
C ALA A 252 7.57 20.79 -31.82
N LYS A 253 7.17 21.92 -32.42
CA LYS A 253 6.66 23.09 -31.68
C LYS A 253 5.33 22.77 -30.96
N ILE A 254 4.40 22.10 -31.63
CA ILE A 254 3.13 21.66 -31.03
C ILE A 254 3.41 20.71 -29.87
N ARG A 255 4.22 19.68 -30.10
CA ARG A 255 4.58 18.69 -29.08
C ARG A 255 5.24 19.31 -27.85
N ALA A 256 6.16 20.26 -28.04
CA ALA A 256 6.80 20.98 -26.95
C ALA A 256 5.81 21.88 -26.18
N ALA A 257 4.84 22.48 -26.87
CA ALA A 257 3.77 23.24 -26.23
C ALA A 257 2.86 22.33 -25.38
N ASP A 258 2.49 21.16 -25.91
CA ASP A 258 1.68 20.16 -25.20
C ASP A 258 2.41 19.62 -23.96
N GLU A 259 3.69 19.28 -24.08
CA GLU A 259 4.51 18.82 -22.95
C GLU A 259 4.62 19.91 -21.87
N LYS A 260 4.79 21.17 -22.28
CA LYS A 260 4.82 22.31 -21.35
C LYS A 260 3.48 22.52 -20.66
N ALA A 261 2.36 22.40 -21.39
CA ALA A 261 1.02 22.51 -20.83
C ALA A 261 0.73 21.37 -19.84
N GLY A 262 1.00 20.13 -20.24
CA GLY A 262 0.87 18.96 -19.36
C GLY A 262 1.76 19.03 -18.14
N SER A 263 2.99 19.54 -18.28
CA SER A 263 3.89 19.78 -17.14
C SER A 263 3.31 20.81 -16.16
N LYS A 264 2.77 21.92 -16.66
CA LYS A 264 2.08 22.91 -15.81
C LYS A 264 0.88 22.32 -15.09
N ALA A 265 0.04 21.56 -15.78
CA ALA A 265 -1.14 20.90 -15.21
C ALA A 265 -0.77 19.93 -14.08
N ARG A 266 0.26 19.09 -14.30
CA ARG A 266 0.80 18.21 -13.25
C ARG A 266 1.35 18.99 -12.07
N ILE A 267 2.07 20.08 -12.31
CA ILE A 267 2.63 20.93 -11.25
C ILE A 267 1.52 21.58 -10.41
N SER A 268 0.42 22.01 -11.02
CA SER A 268 -0.72 22.57 -10.28
C SER A 268 -1.45 21.54 -9.41
N GLN A 269 -1.37 20.26 -9.76
CA GLN A 269 -1.92 19.15 -8.96
C GLN A 269 -0.96 18.71 -7.83
N ARG A 270 0.23 19.32 -7.69
CA ARG A 270 1.19 18.94 -6.65
C ARG A 270 0.81 19.52 -5.30
N VAL A 271 0.47 18.63 -4.39
CA VAL A 271 0.12 18.94 -3.01
C VAL A 271 1.28 18.60 -2.08
N ALA A 272 1.59 19.49 -1.14
CA ALA A 272 2.55 19.15 -0.10
C ALA A 272 1.92 18.13 0.84
N HIS A 273 2.69 17.17 1.33
CA HIS A 273 2.24 16.16 2.29
C HIS A 273 3.15 16.19 3.52
N CYS A 274 2.62 15.70 4.63
CA CYS A 274 3.41 15.59 5.85
C CYS A 274 4.53 14.57 5.62
N SER A 275 5.78 14.94 5.88
CA SER A 275 6.92 14.03 5.74
C SER A 275 6.84 12.86 6.73
N TYR A 276 6.09 12.96 7.83
CA TYR A 276 5.87 11.84 8.74
C TYR A 276 5.00 10.77 8.07
N LEU A 277 5.56 9.57 7.83
CA LEU A 277 4.91 8.46 7.12
C LEU A 277 3.62 7.96 7.78
N GLY A 278 3.46 8.17 9.10
CA GLY A 278 2.23 7.84 9.83
C GLY A 278 1.13 8.90 9.71
N CYS A 279 1.29 9.92 8.85
CA CYS A 279 0.32 10.99 8.67
C CYS A 279 -0.09 11.12 7.20
N ALA A 280 -1.38 10.98 6.92
CA ALA A 280 -1.96 11.11 5.59
C ALA A 280 -2.40 12.54 5.23
N LYS A 281 -2.07 13.56 6.05
CA LYS A 281 -2.51 14.94 5.80
C LYS A 281 -1.76 15.55 4.61
N SER A 282 -2.52 16.06 3.64
CA SER A 282 -2.05 16.90 2.53
C SER A 282 -2.37 18.38 2.77
N ALA A 283 -1.75 19.25 1.97
CA ALA A 283 -1.96 20.68 1.97
C ALA A 283 -3.19 21.14 1.17
N ASP A 284 -4.06 20.23 0.75
CA ASP A 284 -5.36 20.57 0.15
C ASP A 284 -6.33 21.14 1.18
N ASP A 285 -6.07 20.90 2.45
CA ASP A 285 -6.71 21.60 3.54
C ASP A 285 -6.09 23.01 3.63
N ASP A 286 -6.74 23.99 2.99
CA ASP A 286 -6.32 25.41 2.96
C ASP A 286 -5.99 25.99 4.35
N SER A 287 -6.46 25.34 5.42
CA SER A 287 -6.19 25.73 6.80
C SER A 287 -4.81 25.27 7.33
N VAL A 288 -4.18 24.27 6.73
CA VAL A 288 -3.00 23.61 7.31
C VAL A 288 -1.72 24.16 6.69
N LYS A 289 -0.99 24.96 7.48
CA LYS A 289 0.38 25.36 7.14
C LYS A 289 1.33 24.18 7.41
N PHE A 290 2.22 23.91 6.46
CA PHE A 290 3.25 22.87 6.55
C PHE A 290 4.62 23.47 6.89
N PRO A 291 4.94 23.76 8.17
CA PRO A 291 6.25 24.24 8.56
C PRO A 291 7.35 23.31 8.09
N ARG A 292 8.42 23.91 7.55
CA ARG A 292 9.61 23.19 7.10
C ARG A 292 10.66 23.07 8.20
N CYS A 293 11.42 21.98 8.19
CA CYS A 293 12.60 21.86 9.02
C CYS A 293 13.67 22.88 8.59
N LYS A 294 13.87 23.93 9.39
CA LYS A 294 14.83 25.01 9.12
C LYS A 294 16.25 24.49 8.85
N ARG A 295 16.73 23.51 9.62
CA ARG A 295 18.08 22.96 9.45
C ARG A 295 18.26 22.24 8.11
N CYS A 296 17.29 21.44 7.69
CA CYS A 296 17.34 20.75 6.41
C CYS A 296 17.25 21.73 5.23
N PHE A 297 16.37 22.72 5.35
CA PHE A 297 16.19 23.72 4.32
C PHE A 297 17.41 24.64 4.19
N ASP A 298 17.87 25.24 5.29
CA ASP A 298 18.94 26.24 5.24
C ASP A 298 20.29 25.63 4.82
N LYS A 299 20.59 24.39 5.23
CA LYS A 299 21.89 23.74 4.95
C LYS A 299 21.95 23.00 3.61
N LEU A 300 20.86 22.34 3.22
CA LEU A 300 20.84 21.39 2.11
C LEU A 300 19.72 21.67 1.11
N GLN A 301 18.92 22.72 1.33
CA GLN A 301 17.71 23.02 0.53
C GLN A 301 16.68 21.87 0.48
N ARG A 302 16.76 20.92 1.43
CA ARG A 302 15.85 19.77 1.52
C ARG A 302 14.50 20.19 2.09
N GLN A 303 13.42 19.87 1.37
CA GLN A 303 12.04 20.16 1.80
C GLN A 303 11.47 19.06 2.69
N VAL A 304 11.78 19.12 3.99
CA VAL A 304 11.06 18.30 4.97
C VAL A 304 10.02 19.14 5.66
N VAL A 305 8.74 18.78 5.52
CA VAL A 305 7.61 19.56 6.01
C VAL A 305 6.66 18.71 6.85
N TYR A 306 5.99 19.31 7.82
CA TYR A 306 5.07 18.58 8.71
C TYR A 306 3.77 19.34 8.87
N CYS A 307 2.64 18.64 8.96
CA CYS A 307 1.35 19.29 9.22
C CYS A 307 1.21 19.81 10.66
N SER A 308 2.06 19.33 11.58
CA SER A 308 2.03 19.72 13.00
C SER A 308 3.38 19.47 13.68
N ARG A 309 3.59 20.11 14.84
CA ARG A 309 4.76 19.85 15.71
C ARG A 309 4.76 18.42 16.25
N ALA A 310 3.59 17.82 16.50
CA ALA A 310 3.48 16.43 16.95
C ALA A 310 4.03 15.46 15.89
N CYS A 311 3.65 15.63 14.63
CA CYS A 311 4.18 14.84 13.52
C CYS A 311 5.69 15.05 13.34
N GLN A 312 6.17 16.30 13.44
CA GLN A 312 7.61 16.57 13.43
C GLN A 312 8.34 15.84 14.56
N MET A 313 7.83 15.86 15.78
CA MET A 313 8.47 15.21 16.93
C MET A 313 8.43 13.68 16.82
N ALA A 314 7.34 13.11 16.30
CA ALA A 314 7.25 11.67 16.01
C ALA A 314 8.30 11.28 14.97
N ASP A 315 8.35 11.99 13.84
CA ASP A 315 9.31 11.74 12.76
C ASP A 315 10.76 11.97 13.19
N TRP A 316 10.98 12.96 14.07
CA TRP A 316 12.28 13.27 14.67
C TRP A 316 12.85 12.08 15.43
N LYS A 317 12.03 11.44 16.27
CA LYS A 317 12.43 10.27 17.05
C LYS A 317 12.69 9.05 16.17
N LEU A 318 11.96 8.93 15.06
CA LEU A 318 12.01 7.75 14.19
C LEU A 318 13.16 7.82 13.19
N ARG A 319 13.22 8.88 12.38
CA ARG A 319 14.12 8.91 11.21
C ARG A 319 14.81 10.25 10.98
N HIS A 320 14.11 11.36 11.21
CA HIS A 320 14.59 12.65 10.75
C HIS A 320 15.86 13.09 11.49
N ARG A 321 16.02 12.74 12.77
CA ARG A 321 17.22 13.08 13.54
C ARG A 321 18.51 12.54 12.91
N ALA A 322 18.46 11.36 12.29
CA ALA A 322 19.63 10.73 11.69
C ALA A 322 20.17 11.54 10.50
N VAL A 323 19.27 12.11 9.69
CA VAL A 323 19.57 12.82 8.43
C VAL A 323 19.43 14.34 8.50
N CYS A 324 19.01 14.90 9.64
CA CYS A 324 18.71 16.32 9.76
C CYS A 324 19.95 17.19 9.49
N GLY A 325 19.96 17.92 8.37
CA GLY A 325 21.05 18.82 8.01
C GLY A 325 22.38 18.11 7.75
N LYS A 326 22.32 16.82 7.37
CA LYS A 326 23.49 16.04 6.92
C LYS A 326 23.29 15.58 5.46
N PRO A 327 24.34 15.61 4.63
CA PRO A 327 24.32 14.94 3.34
C PRO A 327 23.93 13.46 3.50
N LEU A 328 23.14 12.94 2.58
CA LEU A 328 22.82 11.53 2.45
C LEU A 328 23.93 10.85 1.66
N ASP A 329 24.35 9.68 2.13
CA ASP A 329 25.02 8.69 1.30
C ASP A 329 24.00 7.70 0.71
N PHE A 330 24.45 6.91 -0.26
CA PHE A 330 23.59 5.96 -0.97
C PHE A 330 23.00 4.89 -0.04
N GLU A 331 23.75 4.42 0.95
CA GLU A 331 23.30 3.40 1.90
C GLU A 331 22.16 3.94 2.78
N THR A 332 22.34 5.13 3.34
CA THR A 332 21.33 5.84 4.13
C THR A 332 20.09 6.19 3.31
N ALA A 333 20.26 6.52 2.02
CA ALA A 333 19.14 6.80 1.12
C ALA A 333 18.36 5.53 0.72
N SER A 334 19.05 4.38 0.60
CA SER A 334 18.45 3.08 0.26
C SER A 334 17.68 2.46 1.41
N GLN A 335 18.04 2.80 2.63
CA GLN A 335 17.29 2.42 3.81
C GLN A 335 16.13 3.40 3.99
N VAL A 336 14.88 2.90 3.90
CA VAL A 336 13.85 3.56 4.71
C VAL A 336 14.30 3.26 6.12
N PHE A 337 14.65 4.30 6.88
CA PHE A 337 14.95 4.13 8.30
C PHE A 337 13.90 3.20 8.83
N GLU A 338 14.37 2.03 9.27
CA GLU A 338 13.51 1.12 10.00
C GLU A 338 12.81 2.05 10.98
N HIS A 339 11.47 2.07 10.90
CA HIS A 339 10.79 2.25 12.16
C HIS A 339 11.55 1.27 13.04
N PRO A 340 12.25 1.70 14.11
CA PRO A 340 12.45 0.72 15.15
C PRO A 340 11.04 0.18 15.28
N VAL A 341 10.88 -1.11 14.92
CA VAL A 341 9.94 -1.95 15.61
C VAL A 341 10.44 -1.71 17.00
N SER A 342 9.93 -0.63 17.63
CA SER A 342 10.21 -0.28 19.00
C SER A 342 9.95 -1.62 19.62
N ALA A 343 10.96 -2.32 20.15
CA ALA A 343 10.91 -3.77 20.39
C ALA A 343 9.47 -4.18 20.68
N PRO A 344 8.85 -5.01 19.80
CA PRO A 344 7.45 -4.93 19.36
C PRO A 344 6.68 -4.06 20.30
N SER A 345 6.42 -2.80 19.90
CA SER A 345 6.12 -1.72 20.86
C SER A 345 5.20 -2.35 21.85
N SER A 346 5.37 -2.18 23.16
CA SER A 346 4.49 -2.79 24.17
C SER A 346 2.97 -2.59 23.90
N HIS A 347 2.62 -1.88 22.83
CA HIS A 347 1.33 -1.65 22.20
C HIS A 347 0.92 -2.59 21.05
N SER A 348 1.78 -3.43 20.42
CA SER A 348 1.28 -4.50 19.54
C SER A 348 0.62 -5.53 20.45
N ARG A 349 -0.70 -5.48 20.49
CA ARG A 349 -1.50 -6.22 21.47
C ARG A 349 -1.53 -7.71 21.18
N ILE A 350 -1.13 -8.10 19.98
CA ILE A 350 -1.12 -9.47 19.50
C ILE A 350 0.32 -9.82 19.16
N GLY A 351 0.91 -10.76 19.89
CA GLY A 351 2.26 -11.25 19.62
C GLY A 351 2.41 -11.85 18.21
N PRO A 352 3.62 -12.18 17.74
CA PRO A 352 3.80 -12.89 16.47
C PRO A 352 3.15 -14.30 16.53
N PRO A 353 2.87 -14.93 15.37
CA PRO A 353 2.50 -16.35 15.35
C PRO A 353 3.57 -17.22 15.99
N VAL A 354 3.18 -18.29 16.69
CA VAL A 354 4.08 -19.22 17.37
C VAL A 354 3.89 -20.64 16.84
N ASP A 355 4.86 -21.52 17.10
CA ASP A 355 4.81 -22.96 16.77
C ASP A 355 4.47 -23.29 15.31
N GLY A 356 4.89 -22.41 14.38
CA GLY A 356 4.65 -22.59 12.95
C GLY A 356 3.24 -22.25 12.48
N TYR A 357 2.37 -21.74 13.36
CA TYR A 357 1.06 -21.23 12.99
C TYR A 357 1.20 -20.13 11.93
N LYS A 358 0.40 -20.23 10.86
CA LYS A 358 0.32 -19.22 9.81
C LYS A 358 -1.05 -18.57 9.86
N ARG A 359 -1.07 -17.24 10.05
CA ARG A 359 -2.31 -16.48 9.98
C ARG A 359 -2.86 -16.52 8.56
N SER A 360 -4.17 -16.68 8.44
CA SER A 360 -4.85 -16.38 7.18
C SER A 360 -4.74 -14.89 6.85
N LEU A 361 -5.05 -14.55 5.59
CA LEU A 361 -5.18 -13.17 5.15
C LEU A 361 -6.25 -12.40 5.95
N ALA A 362 -7.39 -13.03 6.22
CA ALA A 362 -8.47 -12.44 7.00
C ALA A 362 -8.02 -12.14 8.45
N LEU A 363 -7.26 -13.05 9.07
CA LEU A 363 -6.74 -12.83 10.42
C LEU A 363 -5.62 -11.79 10.47
N ALA A 364 -4.79 -11.69 9.43
CA ALA A 364 -3.80 -10.63 9.32
C ALA A 364 -4.45 -9.23 9.23
N LEU A 365 -5.58 -9.12 8.52
CA LEU A 365 -6.39 -7.92 8.48
C LEU A 365 -6.98 -7.59 9.87
N GLN A 366 -7.53 -8.59 10.55
CA GLN A 366 -8.05 -8.44 11.91
C GLN A 366 -6.99 -7.93 12.89
N VAL A 367 -5.78 -8.49 12.86
CA VAL A 367 -4.64 -8.03 13.68
C VAL A 367 -4.25 -6.60 13.33
N THR A 368 -4.28 -6.24 12.04
CA THR A 368 -3.98 -4.88 11.58
C THR A 368 -4.97 -3.87 12.15
N GLU A 369 -6.28 -4.14 12.06
CA GLU A 369 -7.32 -3.27 12.61
C GLU A 369 -7.19 -3.10 14.13
N LEU A 370 -6.90 -4.18 14.86
CA LEU A 370 -6.71 -4.14 16.30
C LEU A 370 -5.48 -3.32 16.72
N ASN A 371 -4.41 -3.35 15.93
CA ASN A 371 -3.23 -2.51 16.17
C ASN A 371 -3.50 -1.03 15.85
N LEU A 372 -4.35 -0.72 14.86
CA LEU A 372 -4.77 0.63 14.53
C LEU A 372 -5.73 1.22 15.58
N HIS A 373 -6.47 0.37 16.29
CA HIS A 373 -7.47 0.78 17.27
C HIS A 373 -7.24 0.14 18.64
N PRO A 374 -6.29 0.66 19.45
CA PRO A 374 -5.92 0.06 20.72
C PRO A 374 -7.01 0.06 21.81
N THR A 375 -8.21 0.56 21.61
CA THR A 375 -9.30 0.35 22.58
C THR A 375 -10.18 -0.83 22.18
N VAL A 376 -10.13 -1.24 20.92
CA VAL A 376 -10.98 -2.27 20.34
C VAL A 376 -10.48 -3.67 20.74
N ASP A 377 -11.45 -4.51 21.08
CA ASP A 377 -11.26 -5.89 21.48
C ASP A 377 -11.44 -6.85 20.29
N TYR A 378 -12.40 -6.56 19.41
CA TYR A 378 -12.58 -7.30 18.17
C TYR A 378 -13.17 -6.42 17.08
N CYS A 379 -12.89 -6.74 15.83
CA CYS A 379 -13.55 -6.16 14.67
C CYS A 379 -14.46 -7.21 14.02
N LEU A 380 -15.71 -6.87 13.76
CA LEU A 380 -16.66 -7.68 13.01
C LEU A 380 -17.00 -6.97 11.71
N TYR A 381 -17.40 -7.73 10.69
CA TYR A 381 -17.87 -7.19 9.43
C TYR A 381 -19.34 -7.54 9.25
N ASP A 382 -20.16 -6.54 8.89
CA ASP A 382 -21.57 -6.77 8.59
C ASP A 382 -21.79 -7.28 7.16
N CYS A 383 -23.05 -7.41 6.73
CA CYS A 383 -23.40 -7.98 5.44
C CYS A 383 -23.00 -7.08 4.26
N ASP A 384 -22.78 -5.80 4.53
CA ASP A 384 -22.32 -4.82 3.54
C ASP A 384 -20.78 -4.73 3.53
N GLY A 385 -20.10 -5.51 4.37
CA GLY A 385 -18.64 -5.45 4.54
C GLY A 385 -18.18 -4.27 5.40
N GLU A 386 -19.09 -3.56 6.05
CA GLU A 386 -18.75 -2.43 6.89
C GLU A 386 -18.19 -2.88 8.24
N LEU A 387 -17.15 -2.18 8.70
CA LEU A 387 -16.40 -2.55 9.88
C LEU A 387 -17.11 -2.10 11.17
N LEU A 388 -17.42 -3.06 12.04
CA LEU A 388 -17.97 -2.89 13.37
C LEU A 388 -16.91 -3.17 14.43
N ARG A 389 -16.50 -2.13 15.14
CA ARG A 389 -15.49 -2.23 16.22
C ARG A 389 -16.17 -2.54 17.55
N TYR A 390 -15.86 -3.70 18.11
CA TYR A 390 -16.29 -4.12 19.44
C TYR A 390 -15.27 -3.69 20.49
N ASP A 391 -15.69 -2.88 21.44
CA ASP A 391 -14.95 -2.50 22.64
C ASP A 391 -15.81 -2.88 23.84
N SER A 392 -15.28 -3.75 24.70
CA SER A 392 -16.01 -4.22 25.90
C SER A 392 -16.03 -3.19 27.04
N GLY A 393 -15.45 -1.99 26.83
CA GLY A 393 -15.41 -0.91 27.82
C GLY A 393 -14.22 -1.03 28.79
N ALA A 394 -14.15 -0.13 29.77
CA ALA A 394 -13.01 -0.06 30.70
C ALA A 394 -12.81 -1.36 31.51
N GLU A 395 -11.55 -1.85 31.52
CA GLU A 395 -10.94 -2.94 32.33
C GLU A 395 -11.88 -3.89 33.09
N SER A 396 -12.91 -4.42 32.42
CA SER A 396 -13.79 -5.41 33.02
C SER A 396 -13.12 -6.77 33.05
N TYR A 397 -13.52 -7.64 33.98
CA TYR A 397 -13.05 -9.03 34.01
C TYR A 397 -13.28 -9.73 32.66
N ALA A 398 -14.45 -9.50 32.04
CA ALA A 398 -14.78 -10.05 30.73
C ALA A 398 -13.79 -9.58 29.64
N GLN A 399 -13.39 -8.31 29.66
CA GLN A 399 -12.38 -7.78 28.74
C GLN A 399 -11.04 -8.50 28.90
N VAL A 400 -10.58 -8.69 30.14
CA VAL A 400 -9.28 -9.34 30.42
C VAL A 400 -9.28 -10.77 29.90
N VAL A 401 -10.34 -11.53 30.20
CA VAL A 401 -10.44 -12.93 29.76
C VAL A 401 -10.58 -13.02 28.23
N PHE A 402 -11.39 -12.15 27.62
CA PHE A 402 -11.55 -12.10 26.17
C PHE A 402 -10.22 -11.79 25.47
N ARG A 403 -9.49 -10.77 25.93
CA ARG A 403 -8.18 -10.40 25.36
C ARG A 403 -7.16 -11.53 25.48
N ARG A 404 -7.14 -12.25 26.59
CA ARG A 404 -6.26 -13.42 26.79
C ARG A 404 -6.58 -14.55 25.81
N ARG A 405 -7.87 -14.86 25.60
CA ARG A 405 -8.30 -15.86 24.61
C ARG A 405 -8.00 -15.42 23.19
N ARG A 406 -8.21 -14.14 22.87
CA ARG A 406 -7.85 -13.54 21.60
C ARG A 406 -6.36 -13.63 21.31
N GLU A 407 -5.51 -13.27 22.26
CA GLU A 407 -4.06 -13.39 22.09
C GLU A 407 -3.66 -14.84 21.81
N LEU A 408 -4.20 -15.80 22.58
CA LEU A 408 -3.96 -17.23 22.34
C LEU A 408 -4.42 -17.66 20.94
N ALA A 409 -5.65 -17.33 20.54
CA ALA A 409 -6.20 -17.68 19.23
C ALA A 409 -5.36 -17.08 18.09
N MET A 410 -5.01 -15.79 18.16
CA MET A 410 -4.32 -15.08 17.08
C MET A 410 -2.82 -15.41 16.96
N THR A 411 -2.23 -15.99 18.01
CA THR A 411 -0.80 -16.40 18.04
C THR A 411 -0.63 -17.89 17.74
N THR A 412 -1.54 -18.76 18.18
CA THR A 412 -1.40 -20.22 18.06
C THR A 412 -2.44 -20.88 17.16
N GLY A 413 -3.53 -20.20 16.82
CA GLY A 413 -4.68 -20.84 16.17
C GLY A 413 -5.42 -21.82 17.09
N HIS A 414 -5.43 -21.61 18.42
CA HIS A 414 -6.05 -22.55 19.36
C HIS A 414 -7.58 -22.68 19.15
N PRO A 415 -8.12 -23.85 18.74
CA PRO A 415 -9.54 -24.00 18.38
C PRO A 415 -10.51 -23.65 19.51
N GLY A 416 -10.21 -24.11 20.73
CA GLY A 416 -11.06 -23.77 21.89
C GLY A 416 -11.08 -22.27 22.22
N ALA A 417 -10.01 -21.51 21.94
CA ALA A 417 -9.99 -20.08 22.19
C ALA A 417 -10.83 -19.33 21.13
N VAL A 418 -10.72 -19.78 19.87
CA VAL A 418 -11.56 -19.34 18.74
C VAL A 418 -13.04 -19.55 19.05
N ALA A 419 -13.43 -20.75 19.46
CA ALA A 419 -14.82 -21.11 19.79
C ALA A 419 -15.39 -20.25 20.91
N LEU A 420 -14.65 -20.09 22.01
CA LEU A 420 -15.07 -19.28 23.15
C LEU A 420 -15.24 -17.81 22.78
N MET A 421 -14.37 -17.26 21.93
CA MET A 421 -14.51 -15.88 21.45
C MET A 421 -15.71 -15.71 20.53
N ALA A 422 -15.91 -16.61 19.57
CA ALA A 422 -17.02 -16.57 18.64
C ALA A 422 -18.36 -16.69 19.39
N HIS A 423 -18.48 -17.65 20.31
CA HIS A 423 -19.65 -17.81 21.18
C HIS A 423 -19.94 -16.55 22.02
N PHE A 424 -18.90 -15.97 22.63
CA PHE A 424 -19.04 -14.75 23.42
C PHE A 424 -19.55 -13.58 22.57
N LEU A 425 -19.00 -13.38 21.37
CA LEU A 425 -19.43 -12.32 20.46
C LEU A 425 -20.85 -12.56 19.92
N CYS A 426 -21.23 -13.82 19.63
CA CYS A 426 -22.62 -14.16 19.30
C CYS A 426 -23.56 -13.72 20.43
N SER A 427 -23.25 -14.07 21.67
CA SER A 427 -24.06 -13.68 22.84
C SER A 427 -24.21 -12.16 22.97
N VAL A 428 -23.11 -11.42 22.84
CA VAL A 428 -23.11 -9.96 22.94
C VAL A 428 -23.86 -9.30 21.78
N PHE A 429 -23.56 -9.63 20.53
CA PHE A 429 -24.15 -8.92 19.39
C PHE A 429 -25.60 -9.29 19.11
N LEU A 430 -26.04 -10.50 19.48
CA LEU A 430 -27.44 -10.90 19.39
C LEU A 430 -28.29 -10.25 20.49
N SER A 431 -27.70 -9.85 21.62
CA SER A 431 -28.41 -9.09 22.66
C SER A 431 -28.45 -7.59 22.35
N MET A 432 -27.37 -7.05 21.74
CA MET A 432 -27.26 -5.62 21.47
C MET A 432 -28.19 -5.16 20.33
N ALA A 433 -28.98 -4.12 20.60
CA ALA A 433 -29.81 -3.46 19.58
C ALA A 433 -28.98 -2.95 18.37
N ALA A 434 -27.71 -2.58 18.59
CA ALA A 434 -26.81 -2.17 17.52
C ALA A 434 -26.47 -3.32 16.56
N GLY A 435 -26.25 -4.54 17.07
CA GLY A 435 -26.01 -5.73 16.25
C GLY A 435 -27.22 -6.06 15.38
N LYS A 436 -28.43 -6.06 15.99
CA LYS A 436 -29.69 -6.29 15.27
C LYS A 436 -29.94 -5.26 14.17
N ARG A 437 -29.69 -3.97 14.43
CA ARG A 437 -29.84 -2.90 13.42
C ARG A 437 -28.88 -3.03 12.24
N ARG A 438 -27.70 -3.62 12.46
CA ARG A 438 -26.70 -3.88 11.41
C ARG A 438 -26.83 -5.26 10.77
N GLY A 439 -27.87 -6.03 11.12
CA GLY A 439 -28.07 -7.37 10.57
C GLY A 439 -26.97 -8.37 10.95
N ILE A 440 -26.23 -8.13 12.05
CA ILE A 440 -25.23 -9.10 12.53
C ILE A 440 -25.94 -10.35 13.01
N THR A 441 -25.60 -11.50 12.42
CA THR A 441 -26.12 -12.82 12.80
C THR A 441 -25.00 -13.70 13.36
N SER A 442 -25.38 -14.74 14.11
CA SER A 442 -24.45 -15.78 14.55
C SER A 442 -23.70 -16.42 13.39
N ASN A 443 -24.42 -16.71 12.29
CA ASN A 443 -23.85 -17.30 11.09
C ASN A 443 -22.74 -16.43 10.48
N MET A 444 -22.91 -15.11 10.48
CA MET A 444 -21.89 -14.18 9.99
C MET A 444 -20.65 -14.17 10.88
N ILE A 445 -20.84 -14.14 12.21
CA ILE A 445 -19.73 -14.19 13.17
C ILE A 445 -18.97 -15.50 12.99
N VAL A 446 -19.66 -16.64 13.02
CA VAL A 446 -19.06 -17.98 12.84
C VAL A 446 -18.31 -18.06 11.50
N ALA A 447 -18.92 -17.59 10.40
CA ALA A 447 -18.26 -17.60 9.09
C ALA A 447 -17.02 -16.69 9.04
N GLN A 448 -17.03 -15.56 9.73
CA GLN A 448 -15.85 -14.69 9.84
C GLN A 448 -14.72 -15.42 10.58
N PHE A 449 -15.00 -16.01 11.73
CA PHE A 449 -14.00 -16.79 12.49
C PHE A 449 -13.48 -17.99 11.67
N ALA A 450 -14.35 -18.70 10.96
CA ALA A 450 -13.93 -19.81 10.09
C ALA A 450 -12.90 -19.35 9.03
N ARG A 451 -13.13 -18.19 8.40
CA ARG A 451 -12.19 -17.60 7.43
C ARG A 451 -10.88 -17.13 8.09
N GLU A 452 -10.99 -16.44 9.22
CA GLU A 452 -9.83 -15.91 9.95
C GLU A 452 -8.90 -17.03 10.42
N TYR A 453 -9.45 -18.10 11.01
CA TYR A 453 -8.62 -19.15 11.61
C TYR A 453 -8.42 -20.36 10.70
N VAL A 454 -9.00 -20.35 9.47
CA VAL A 454 -8.98 -21.48 8.52
C VAL A 454 -9.46 -22.77 9.19
N MET A 455 -10.63 -22.67 9.82
CA MET A 455 -11.26 -23.73 10.61
C MET A 455 -12.68 -23.94 10.11
N ASP A 456 -12.92 -25.08 9.46
CA ASP A 456 -14.24 -25.41 8.93
C ASP A 456 -15.23 -25.81 10.04
N ASP A 457 -14.73 -26.24 11.19
CA ASP A 457 -15.47 -26.77 12.35
C ASP A 457 -15.81 -25.71 13.41
N VAL A 458 -15.64 -24.40 13.12
CA VAL A 458 -15.94 -23.33 14.09
C VAL A 458 -17.41 -23.39 14.54
N ARG A 459 -18.34 -23.76 13.67
CA ARG A 459 -19.76 -23.87 14.01
C ARG A 459 -19.98 -24.93 15.08
N GLU A 460 -19.42 -26.12 14.88
CA GLU A 460 -19.51 -27.26 15.78
C GLU A 460 -18.89 -26.90 17.14
N LEU A 461 -17.71 -26.29 17.14
CA LEU A 461 -17.04 -25.86 18.37
C LEU A 461 -17.83 -24.76 19.12
N VAL A 462 -18.51 -23.87 18.42
CA VAL A 462 -19.39 -22.86 19.02
C VAL A 462 -20.66 -23.50 19.60
N LEU A 463 -21.20 -24.54 18.98
CA LEU A 463 -22.33 -25.32 19.51
C LEU A 463 -21.92 -26.10 20.77
N GLU A 464 -20.72 -26.67 20.81
CA GLU A 464 -20.17 -27.29 22.03
C GLU A 464 -20.02 -26.26 23.15
N ALA A 465 -19.54 -25.05 22.85
CA ALA A 465 -19.50 -23.95 23.80
C ALA A 465 -20.92 -23.57 24.29
N GLN A 466 -21.93 -23.57 23.42
CA GLN A 466 -23.31 -23.33 23.83
C GLN A 466 -23.81 -24.40 24.82
N GLN A 467 -23.52 -25.68 24.58
CA GLN A 467 -23.88 -26.75 25.51
C GLN A 467 -23.24 -26.58 26.88
N LEU A 468 -22.00 -26.08 26.94
CA LEU A 468 -21.33 -25.75 28.20
C LEU A 468 -22.02 -24.59 28.94
N GLN A 469 -22.53 -23.59 28.20
CA GLN A 469 -23.32 -22.51 28.80
C GLN A 469 -24.65 -23.03 29.35
N ASP A 470 -25.34 -23.90 28.60
CA ASP A 470 -26.64 -24.44 29.00
C ASP A 470 -26.52 -25.35 30.25
N ALA A 471 -25.37 -25.99 30.43
CA ALA A 471 -25.06 -26.78 31.62
C ALA A 471 -24.63 -25.93 32.83
N ASP A 472 -24.30 -24.64 32.64
CA ASP A 472 -23.89 -23.74 33.72
C ASP A 472 -25.12 -23.31 34.54
N PRO A 473 -25.15 -23.51 35.88
CA PRO A 473 -26.32 -23.14 36.70
C PRO A 473 -26.70 -21.66 36.62
N LEU A 474 -25.74 -20.79 36.30
CA LEU A 474 -25.93 -19.35 36.14
C LEU A 474 -26.01 -18.92 34.66
N HIS A 475 -26.04 -19.89 33.73
CA HIS A 475 -26.04 -19.71 32.28
C HIS A 475 -24.94 -18.77 31.78
N ARG A 476 -23.78 -18.80 32.45
CA ARG A 476 -22.62 -17.98 32.12
C ARG A 476 -22.07 -18.38 30.75
N PRO A 477 -21.70 -17.44 29.86
CA PRO A 477 -20.90 -17.78 28.68
C PRO A 477 -19.66 -18.57 29.14
N PRO A 478 -19.22 -19.63 28.43
CA PRO A 478 -18.17 -20.50 28.96
C PRO A 478 -16.83 -19.78 29.12
N LEU A 479 -16.62 -18.70 28.34
CA LEU A 479 -15.49 -17.77 28.49
C LEU A 479 -15.44 -17.11 29.89
N LEU A 480 -16.56 -17.03 30.60
CA LEU A 480 -16.73 -16.44 31.92
C LEU A 480 -17.12 -17.47 33.00
N SER A 481 -17.02 -18.77 32.72
CA SER A 481 -17.39 -19.85 33.65
C SER A 481 -16.59 -19.83 34.96
N GLU A 482 -15.38 -19.24 34.95
CA GLU A 482 -14.51 -19.07 36.12
C GLU A 482 -14.92 -17.88 37.03
N ALA A 483 -15.84 -17.01 36.60
CA ALA A 483 -16.28 -15.87 37.41
C ALA A 483 -17.14 -16.33 38.60
N SER A 484 -16.88 -15.83 39.82
CA SER A 484 -17.74 -16.13 40.98
C SER A 484 -19.18 -15.62 40.74
N PRO A 485 -20.19 -16.17 41.42
CA PRO A 485 -21.57 -15.68 41.30
C PRO A 485 -21.72 -14.16 41.53
N GLU A 486 -20.97 -13.60 42.48
CA GLU A 486 -20.98 -12.17 42.80
C GLU A 486 -20.35 -11.33 41.67
N LEU A 487 -19.22 -11.79 41.14
CA LEU A 487 -18.56 -11.16 39.99
C LEU A 487 -19.45 -11.23 38.75
N TRP A 488 -20.12 -12.36 38.54
CA TRP A 488 -21.07 -12.54 37.43
C TRP A 488 -22.24 -11.57 37.51
N GLY A 489 -22.81 -11.36 38.71
CA GLY A 489 -23.84 -10.34 38.94
C GLY A 489 -23.38 -8.94 38.54
N THR A 490 -22.11 -8.61 38.81
CA THR A 490 -21.50 -7.32 38.41
C THR A 490 -21.34 -7.22 36.89
N ILE A 491 -20.93 -8.32 36.23
CA ILE A 491 -20.76 -8.37 34.77
C ILE A 491 -22.10 -8.21 34.05
N ILE A 492 -23.17 -8.90 34.49
CA ILE A 492 -24.50 -8.80 33.87
C ILE A 492 -25.00 -7.36 33.90
N GLN A 493 -24.82 -6.66 35.03
CA GLN A 493 -25.24 -5.25 35.17
C GLN A 493 -24.49 -4.33 34.20
N ALA A 494 -23.24 -4.65 33.87
CA ALA A 494 -22.42 -3.85 32.96
C ALA A 494 -22.71 -4.10 31.47
N ILE A 495 -23.11 -5.33 31.09
CA ILE A 495 -23.22 -5.75 29.68
C ILE A 495 -24.69 -5.87 29.19
N ASP A 496 -25.68 -5.66 30.07
CA ASP A 496 -27.11 -5.84 29.79
C ASP A 496 -27.44 -7.20 29.14
N PHE A 497 -27.05 -8.26 29.84
CA PHE A 497 -27.34 -9.64 29.43
C PHE A 497 -28.76 -10.12 29.77
N SER A 498 -29.65 -9.22 30.19
CA SER A 498 -30.95 -9.55 30.78
C SER A 498 -31.94 -10.27 29.84
N ASN A 499 -31.64 -10.34 28.52
CA ASN A 499 -32.51 -10.93 27.50
C ASN A 499 -31.83 -12.03 26.64
N ILE A 500 -30.75 -12.67 27.11
CA ILE A 500 -30.01 -13.64 26.29
C ILE A 500 -30.60 -15.04 26.39
N VAL A 501 -31.27 -15.46 25.30
CA VAL A 501 -31.31 -16.85 24.87
C VAL A 501 -30.70 -16.87 23.47
N VAL A 502 -29.48 -17.40 23.34
CA VAL A 502 -28.85 -17.58 22.02
C VAL A 502 -29.40 -18.88 21.45
N THR A 503 -30.39 -18.79 20.57
CA THR A 503 -30.71 -19.90 19.67
C THR A 503 -29.86 -19.75 18.41
N LEU A 504 -28.91 -20.66 18.23
CA LEU A 504 -28.21 -20.81 16.96
C LEU A 504 -29.17 -21.52 16.01
N ASP A 505 -29.82 -20.74 15.13
CA ASP A 505 -30.68 -21.27 14.05
C ASP A 505 -29.88 -22.07 13.00
#